data_AF-A0A842KLQ3-F1
#
_entry.id   AF-A0A842KLQ3-F1
#
_cell.length_a   1.000
_cell.length_b   1.000
_cell.length_c   1.000
_cell.angle_alpha   90.00
_cell.angle_beta   90.00
_cell.angle_gamma   90.00
#
_symmetry.space_group_name_H-M   'P 1'
#
loop_
_entity.id
_entity.type
_entity.pdbx_description
1 polymer ?
#
loop_
_entity_poly.entity_id
_entity_poly.type
_entity_poly.pdbx_seq_one_letter_code
_entity_poly.pdbx_strand_id
1 'polypeptide(L)'
;MLGRFRYRDETFYGNVDGSKVIGKGNMEGKIFELSELDILPPSVPTKIICVGLNYHDHAIEVNMPVPKEPVIFLKPPSAVIGHMDKIVYPSMSEQVDFEAELAVVIGKRCKNIKRKKAADVIAGYTCFNDVTARDLQQRDGQWTRAKSFDTFAPVGPFIVPATGIDPDNLYIRSRLNGVIKQDSCTSNLIFEIPYLIEFISNIMTLEVGDIIATGTPPGVGSFQPGDVVEIEIEGIGILKNEVI
;
A
#
# COMPACT_ATOMS: atom_id res chain seq x y z
N MET A 1 -4.38 15.63 -4.61
CA MET A 1 -3.89 14.48 -3.80
C MET A 1 -2.86 14.97 -2.78
N LEU A 2 -2.59 14.26 -1.69
CA LEU A 2 -1.54 14.63 -0.71
C LEU A 2 -0.28 13.81 -0.98
N GLY A 3 0.87 14.46 -1.12
CA GLY A 3 2.17 13.79 -1.25
C GLY A 3 3.15 14.28 -0.18
N ARG A 4 4.25 13.53 -0.05
CA ARG A 4 5.44 13.93 0.72
C ARG A 4 6.58 14.11 -0.27
N PHE A 5 7.30 15.21 -0.16
CA PHE A 5 8.28 15.63 -1.14
C PHE A 5 9.58 16.04 -0.47
N ARG A 6 10.67 15.93 -1.21
CA ARG A 6 11.93 16.59 -0.88
C ARG A 6 12.25 17.65 -1.94
N TYR A 7 12.60 18.84 -1.48
CA TYR A 7 13.20 19.88 -2.31
C TYR A 7 14.52 20.29 -1.68
N ARG A 8 15.63 19.92 -2.32
CA ARG A 8 16.98 20.04 -1.74
C ARG A 8 17.06 19.23 -0.44
N ASP A 9 17.32 19.87 0.70
CA ASP A 9 17.44 19.20 2.00
C ASP A 9 16.15 19.23 2.84
N GLU A 10 15.09 19.88 2.34
CA GLU A 10 13.85 20.08 3.07
C GLU A 10 12.80 19.05 2.66
N THR A 11 12.25 18.34 3.65
CA THR A 11 11.09 17.45 3.47
C THR A 11 9.82 18.18 3.88
N PHE A 12 8.77 18.05 3.08
CA PHE A 12 7.47 18.68 3.36
C PHE A 12 6.32 17.86 2.79
N TYR A 13 5.10 18.12 3.27
CA TYR A 13 3.88 17.61 2.65
C TYR A 13 3.32 18.66 1.69
N GLY A 14 2.67 18.23 0.62
CA GLY A 14 2.05 19.15 -0.34
C GLY A 14 0.81 18.58 -1.01
N ASN A 15 -0.08 19.47 -1.44
CA ASN A 15 -1.21 19.09 -2.30
C ASN A 15 -0.74 19.07 -3.76
N VAL A 16 -0.91 17.94 -4.43
CA VAL A 16 -0.69 17.76 -5.86
C VAL A 16 -1.95 18.15 -6.63
N ASP A 17 -1.77 19.02 -7.62
CA ASP A 17 -2.76 19.44 -8.61
C ASP A 17 -2.10 19.49 -10.00
N GLY A 18 -2.36 18.49 -10.84
CA GLY A 18 -1.67 18.31 -12.11
C GLY A 18 -0.15 18.21 -11.94
N SER A 19 0.60 19.10 -12.59
CA SER A 19 2.07 19.17 -12.45
C SER A 19 2.54 20.00 -11.27
N LYS A 20 1.63 20.58 -10.48
CA LYS A 20 1.96 21.53 -9.42
C LYS A 20 1.83 20.91 -8.04
N VAL A 21 2.70 21.34 -7.14
CA VAL A 21 2.63 21.00 -5.71
C VAL A 21 2.53 22.28 -4.89
N ILE A 22 1.44 22.40 -4.12
CA ILE A 22 1.24 23.47 -3.15
C ILE A 22 1.73 22.95 -1.79
N GLY A 23 2.83 23.50 -1.30
CA GLY A 23 3.45 23.10 -0.05
C GLY A 23 2.57 23.40 1.17
N LYS A 24 2.72 22.56 2.20
CA LYS A 24 2.09 22.68 3.52
C LYS A 24 3.14 22.79 4.63
N GLY A 25 2.73 23.30 5.78
CA GLY A 25 3.57 23.32 6.98
C GLY A 25 4.79 24.24 6.82
N ASN A 26 6.01 23.68 6.86
CA ASN A 26 7.26 24.44 6.66
C ASN A 26 7.37 25.08 5.26
N MET A 27 6.58 24.62 4.28
CA MET A 27 6.53 25.16 2.92
C MET A 27 5.15 25.74 2.54
N GLU A 28 4.34 26.15 3.53
CA GLU A 28 2.96 26.61 3.32
C GLU A 28 2.85 27.66 2.20
N GLY A 29 1.96 27.40 1.24
CA GLY A 29 1.64 28.32 0.14
C GLY A 29 2.68 28.43 -0.97
N LYS A 30 3.87 27.82 -0.83
CA LYS A 30 4.85 27.76 -1.92
C LYS A 30 4.37 26.80 -3.00
N ILE A 31 4.61 27.16 -4.25
CA ILE A 31 4.23 26.35 -5.42
C ILE A 31 5.50 25.84 -6.09
N PHE A 32 5.55 24.54 -6.34
CA PHE A 32 6.66 23.85 -7.01
C PHE A 32 6.15 23.13 -8.27
N GLU A 33 7.03 22.92 -9.25
CA GLU A 33 6.77 21.90 -10.27
C GLU A 33 7.09 20.52 -9.70
N LEU A 34 6.22 19.54 -9.96
CA LEU A 34 6.39 18.17 -9.47
C LEU A 34 7.70 17.55 -9.99
N SER A 35 8.14 17.92 -11.19
CA SER A 35 9.40 17.46 -11.79
C SER A 35 10.66 17.97 -11.09
N GLU A 36 10.54 18.95 -10.19
CA GLU A 36 11.66 19.51 -9.42
C GLU A 36 11.78 18.87 -8.03
N LEU A 37 10.88 17.94 -7.69
CA LEU A 37 10.77 17.34 -6.37
C LEU A 37 11.12 15.86 -6.39
N ASP A 38 11.82 15.39 -5.36
CA ASP A 38 11.84 13.95 -5.08
C ASP A 38 10.49 13.57 -4.48
N ILE A 39 9.80 12.60 -5.08
CA ILE A 39 8.57 12.02 -4.52
C ILE A 39 8.99 11.01 -3.45
N LEU A 40 8.54 11.21 -2.22
CA LEU A 40 8.80 10.32 -1.09
C LEU A 40 7.57 9.44 -0.82
N PRO A 41 7.70 8.34 -0.04
CA PRO A 41 6.53 7.65 0.50
C PRO A 41 5.53 8.65 1.10
N PRO A 42 4.23 8.62 0.77
CA PRO A 42 3.32 9.67 1.19
C PRO A 42 2.94 9.60 2.68
N SER A 43 3.41 8.56 3.40
CA SER A 43 3.26 8.41 4.84
C SER A 43 4.58 8.00 5.52
N VAL A 44 4.69 8.26 6.82
CA VAL A 44 5.75 7.76 7.70
C VAL A 44 5.07 6.89 8.77
N PRO A 45 4.75 5.63 8.45
CA PRO A 45 3.99 4.76 9.36
C PRO A 45 4.80 4.35 10.58
N THR A 46 4.14 4.18 11.74
CA THR A 46 4.75 3.50 12.88
C THR A 46 4.74 1.98 12.69
N LYS A 47 3.76 1.49 11.93
CA LYS A 47 3.60 0.08 11.53
C LYS A 47 2.76 -0.02 10.25
N ILE A 48 2.94 -1.14 9.55
CA ILE A 48 2.13 -1.52 8.38
C ILE A 48 1.41 -2.81 8.76
N ILE A 49 0.10 -2.79 8.74
CA ILE A 49 -0.76 -3.94 9.01
C ILE A 49 -1.27 -4.45 7.67
N CYS A 50 -1.01 -5.72 7.37
CA CYS A 50 -1.42 -6.32 6.11
C CYS A 50 -2.47 -7.40 6.37
N VAL A 51 -3.37 -7.62 5.41
CA VAL A 51 -4.43 -8.61 5.49
C VAL A 51 -4.20 -9.70 4.45
N GLY A 52 -3.95 -10.93 4.91
CA GLY A 52 -3.82 -12.07 4.02
C GLY A 52 -5.18 -12.53 3.49
N LEU A 53 -5.21 -12.95 2.23
CA LEU A 53 -6.36 -13.57 1.56
C LEU A 53 -7.69 -12.80 1.78
N ASN A 54 -7.78 -11.59 1.22
CA ASN A 54 -8.93 -10.71 1.40
C ASN A 54 -9.73 -10.43 0.12
N TYR A 55 -9.53 -11.22 -0.94
CA TYR A 55 -10.23 -11.07 -2.21
C TYR A 55 -10.95 -12.38 -2.56
N HIS A 56 -12.25 -12.31 -2.89
CA HIS A 56 -13.07 -13.48 -3.19
C HIS A 56 -12.55 -14.27 -4.40
N ASP A 57 -12.17 -13.57 -5.45
CA ASP A 57 -11.58 -14.11 -6.67
C ASP A 57 -10.18 -14.70 -6.42
N HIS A 58 -9.40 -14.14 -5.50
CA HIS A 58 -8.12 -14.72 -5.08
C HIS A 58 -8.32 -16.03 -4.30
N ALA A 59 -9.29 -16.09 -3.38
CA ALA A 59 -9.62 -17.32 -2.65
C ALA A 59 -10.06 -18.46 -3.59
N ILE A 60 -10.78 -18.13 -4.67
CA ILE A 60 -11.13 -19.08 -5.73
C ILE A 60 -9.87 -19.56 -6.49
N GLU A 61 -8.99 -18.65 -6.90
CA GLU A 61 -7.75 -18.96 -7.63
C GLU A 61 -6.87 -19.95 -6.85
N VAL A 62 -6.64 -19.71 -5.56
CA VAL A 62 -5.79 -20.56 -4.72
C VAL A 62 -6.52 -21.75 -4.11
N ASN A 63 -7.82 -21.93 -4.41
CA ASN A 63 -8.68 -22.99 -3.90
C ASN A 63 -8.66 -23.09 -2.35
N MET A 64 -8.67 -21.94 -1.68
CA MET A 64 -8.69 -21.85 -0.22
C MET A 64 -10.08 -21.44 0.30
N PRO A 65 -10.52 -21.95 1.46
CA PRO A 65 -11.76 -21.49 2.06
C PRO A 65 -11.64 -20.02 2.46
N VAL A 66 -12.73 -19.27 2.25
CA VAL A 66 -12.84 -17.88 2.72
C VAL A 66 -12.60 -17.86 4.24
N PRO A 67 -11.64 -17.06 4.75
CA PRO A 67 -11.40 -16.96 6.18
C PRO A 67 -12.65 -16.49 6.94
N LYS A 68 -12.82 -16.94 8.18
CA LYS A 68 -13.92 -16.48 9.04
C LYS A 68 -13.64 -15.12 9.68
N GLU A 69 -12.37 -14.79 9.85
CA GLU A 69 -11.89 -13.54 10.42
C GLU A 69 -10.63 -13.09 9.65
N PRO A 70 -10.28 -11.79 9.64
CA PRO A 70 -9.09 -11.29 8.97
C PRO A 70 -7.81 -11.91 9.52
N VAL A 71 -6.97 -12.44 8.64
CA VAL A 71 -5.62 -12.91 9.00
C VAL A 71 -4.66 -11.74 8.83
N ILE A 72 -4.26 -11.12 9.96
CA ILE A 72 -3.37 -9.96 9.93
C ILE A 72 -1.92 -10.33 10.24
N PHE A 73 -1.00 -9.61 9.61
CA PHE A 73 0.44 -9.65 9.89
C PHE A 73 1.04 -8.25 9.78
N LEU A 74 2.31 -8.12 10.15
CA LEU A 74 3.01 -6.83 10.16
C LEU A 74 4.18 -6.84 9.19
N LYS A 75 4.39 -5.70 8.52
CA LYS A 75 5.66 -5.32 7.89
C LYS A 75 6.30 -4.17 8.68
N PRO A 76 7.63 -4.12 8.82
CA PRO A 76 8.31 -3.07 9.55
C PRO A 76 8.35 -1.77 8.72
N PRO A 77 8.43 -0.59 9.36
CA PRO A 77 8.62 0.67 8.65
C PRO A 77 9.91 0.74 7.81
N SER A 78 10.93 -0.08 8.10
CA SER A 78 12.16 -0.14 7.30
C SER A 78 11.94 -0.69 5.88
N ALA A 79 10.85 -1.41 5.64
CA ALA A 79 10.49 -1.93 4.32
C ALA A 79 9.97 -0.84 3.37
N VAL A 80 9.60 0.34 3.89
CA VAL A 80 8.88 1.37 3.14
C VAL A 80 9.77 2.04 2.10
N ILE A 81 9.31 2.05 0.85
CA ILE A 81 9.86 2.86 -0.24
C ILE A 81 8.73 3.55 -1.02
N GLY A 82 9.07 4.60 -1.76
CA GLY A 82 8.14 5.42 -2.49
C GLY A 82 7.97 5.00 -3.94
N HIS A 83 7.26 5.84 -4.69
CA HIS A 83 7.18 5.74 -6.14
C HIS A 83 8.55 6.00 -6.78
N MET A 84 8.93 5.18 -7.77
CA MET A 84 10.20 5.18 -8.52
C MET A 84 11.45 4.73 -7.74
N ASP A 85 11.33 4.49 -6.43
CA ASP A 85 12.37 3.82 -5.66
C ASP A 85 12.57 2.36 -6.13
N LYS A 86 13.70 1.77 -5.76
CA LYS A 86 14.08 0.41 -6.18
C LYS A 86 13.65 -0.64 -5.15
N ILE A 87 13.10 -1.74 -5.64
CA ILE A 87 12.91 -2.96 -4.85
C ILE A 87 14.20 -3.77 -4.96
N VAL A 88 14.85 -4.08 -3.84
CA VAL A 88 16.07 -4.89 -3.81
C VAL A 88 15.69 -6.36 -3.73
N TYR A 89 16.10 -7.13 -4.72
CA TYR A 89 15.91 -8.58 -4.74
C TYR A 89 16.90 -9.24 -3.76
N PRO A 90 16.43 -9.85 -2.65
CA PRO A 90 17.32 -10.42 -1.66
C PRO A 90 17.97 -11.69 -2.21
N SER A 91 19.31 -11.75 -2.15
CA SER A 91 20.09 -12.92 -2.59
C SER A 91 19.75 -14.25 -1.89
N MET A 92 19.01 -14.21 -0.78
CA MET A 92 18.57 -15.40 -0.05
C MET A 92 17.19 -15.94 -0.47
N SER A 93 16.52 -15.29 -1.41
CA SER A 93 15.24 -15.75 -1.97
C SER A 93 15.43 -16.17 -3.42
N GLU A 94 14.73 -17.22 -3.82
CA GLU A 94 14.69 -17.69 -5.21
C GLU A 94 13.41 -17.21 -5.95
N GLN A 95 12.44 -16.70 -5.21
CA GLN A 95 11.17 -16.23 -5.76
C GLN A 95 10.64 -15.05 -4.95
N VAL A 96 10.59 -13.89 -5.58
CA VAL A 96 9.96 -12.68 -5.04
C VAL A 96 8.76 -12.29 -5.89
N ASP A 97 7.62 -12.18 -5.24
CA ASP A 97 6.34 -11.84 -5.87
C ASP A 97 5.93 -10.39 -5.57
N PHE A 98 5.18 -9.79 -6.48
CA PHE A 98 4.41 -8.57 -6.25
C PHE A 98 2.96 -8.90 -5.86
N GLU A 99 2.37 -8.05 -5.03
CA GLU A 99 0.98 -8.17 -4.56
C GLU A 99 0.36 -6.77 -4.57
N ALA A 100 -0.46 -6.46 -5.59
CA ALA A 100 -1.15 -5.18 -5.67
C ALA A 100 -2.22 -5.05 -4.58
N GLU A 101 -2.17 -3.99 -3.78
CA GLU A 101 -3.17 -3.75 -2.73
C GLU A 101 -3.62 -2.28 -2.69
N LEU A 102 -4.89 -2.08 -2.33
CA LEU A 102 -5.35 -0.81 -1.80
C LEU A 102 -4.80 -0.64 -0.38
N ALA A 103 -4.25 0.53 -0.06
CA ALA A 103 -3.81 0.86 1.27
C ALA A 103 -4.62 1.99 1.87
N VAL A 104 -5.00 1.83 3.14
CA VAL A 104 -5.62 2.86 3.98
C VAL A 104 -4.54 3.54 4.81
N VAL A 105 -4.49 4.87 4.80
CA VAL A 105 -3.62 5.65 5.68
C VAL A 105 -4.44 6.23 6.83
N ILE A 106 -4.04 5.96 8.07
CA ILE A 106 -4.73 6.44 9.26
C ILE A 106 -4.42 7.93 9.50
N GLY A 107 -5.47 8.74 9.58
CA GLY A 107 -5.38 10.20 9.81
C GLY A 107 -5.62 10.62 11.24
N LYS A 108 -6.18 9.74 12.07
CA LYS A 108 -6.47 10.02 13.48
C LYS A 108 -6.19 8.80 14.34
N ARG A 109 -5.46 8.99 15.44
CA ARG A 109 -5.22 7.95 16.44
C ARG A 109 -6.54 7.35 16.92
N CYS A 110 -6.65 6.02 16.93
CA CYS A 110 -7.86 5.34 17.37
C CYS A 110 -7.59 3.97 18.01
N LYS A 111 -8.55 3.52 18.82
CA LYS A 111 -8.56 2.22 19.52
C LYS A 111 -10.03 1.86 19.77
N ASN A 112 -10.39 0.59 19.58
CA ASN A 112 -11.75 0.08 19.78
C ASN A 112 -12.82 0.88 19.01
N ILE A 113 -12.51 1.34 17.79
CA ILE A 113 -13.47 2.11 17.00
C ILE A 113 -14.51 1.19 16.37
N LYS A 114 -15.76 1.64 16.34
CA LYS A 114 -16.85 0.90 15.69
C LYS A 114 -16.81 1.11 14.18
N ARG A 115 -17.20 0.09 13.40
CA ARG A 115 -17.27 0.14 11.92
C ARG A 115 -17.90 1.43 11.38
N LYS A 116 -19.03 1.86 11.95
CA LYS A 116 -19.77 3.08 11.58
C LYS A 116 -18.99 4.40 11.76
N LYS A 117 -17.83 4.35 12.43
CA LYS A 117 -16.93 5.48 12.70
C LYS A 117 -15.57 5.32 12.04
N ALA A 118 -15.35 4.24 11.29
CA ALA A 118 -14.07 3.97 10.64
C ALA A 118 -13.66 5.08 9.67
N ALA A 119 -14.60 5.63 8.88
CA ALA A 119 -14.31 6.73 7.96
C ALA A 119 -13.74 7.98 8.65
N ASP A 120 -14.13 8.26 9.90
CA ASP A 120 -13.70 9.44 10.67
C ASP A 120 -12.20 9.42 11.03
N VAL A 121 -11.51 8.29 10.84
CA VAL A 121 -10.09 8.11 11.19
C VAL A 121 -9.19 7.89 9.99
N ILE A 122 -9.72 7.84 8.77
CA ILE A 122 -8.96 7.61 7.55
C ILE A 122 -8.48 8.97 7.00
N ALA A 123 -7.17 9.12 6.80
CA ALA A 123 -6.62 10.26 6.06
C ALA A 123 -6.95 10.14 4.58
N GLY A 124 -6.78 8.94 4.02
CA GLY A 124 -7.06 8.65 2.64
C GLY A 124 -6.56 7.29 2.21
N TYR A 125 -6.50 7.09 0.90
CA TYR A 125 -6.11 5.84 0.26
C TYR A 125 -4.93 6.04 -0.68
N THR A 126 -4.13 4.99 -0.86
CA THR A 126 -2.96 4.97 -1.74
C THR A 126 -2.75 3.57 -2.33
N CYS A 127 -1.86 3.42 -3.30
CA CYS A 127 -1.46 2.09 -3.79
C CYS A 127 -0.38 1.50 -2.89
N PHE A 128 -0.35 0.17 -2.78
CA PHE A 128 0.64 -0.55 -2.00
C PHE A 128 1.06 -1.83 -2.72
N ASN A 129 2.36 -2.17 -2.65
CA ASN A 129 2.89 -3.45 -3.11
C ASN A 129 3.31 -4.30 -1.91
N ASP A 130 2.62 -5.41 -1.63
CA ASP A 130 3.05 -6.35 -0.59
C ASP A 130 4.09 -7.35 -1.12
N VAL A 131 5.29 -6.85 -1.39
CA VAL A 131 6.39 -7.65 -1.93
C VAL A 131 6.74 -8.80 -0.98
N THR A 132 6.85 -10.00 -1.56
CA THR A 132 6.91 -11.25 -0.79
C THR A 132 7.94 -12.21 -1.36
N ALA A 133 8.94 -12.60 -0.55
CA ALA A 133 9.81 -13.74 -0.84
C ALA A 133 9.05 -15.05 -0.59
N ARG A 134 8.43 -15.60 -1.63
CA ARG A 134 7.44 -16.69 -1.53
C ARG A 134 8.04 -17.99 -1.01
N ASP A 135 9.24 -18.30 -1.46
CA ASP A 135 10.00 -19.47 -1.00
C ASP A 135 10.27 -19.43 0.51
N LEU A 136 10.58 -18.25 1.06
CA LEU A 136 10.77 -18.07 2.49
C LEU A 136 9.44 -18.14 3.27
N GLN A 137 8.36 -17.61 2.69
CA GLN A 137 7.03 -17.65 3.30
C GLN A 137 6.58 -19.10 3.53
N GLN A 138 6.78 -19.97 2.55
CA GLN A 138 6.43 -21.39 2.63
C GLN A 138 7.26 -22.14 3.69
N ARG A 139 8.54 -21.76 3.85
CA ARG A 139 9.46 -22.39 4.79
C ARG A 139 9.20 -22.01 6.25
N ASP A 140 8.80 -20.78 6.51
CA ASP A 140 8.79 -20.23 7.87
C ASP A 140 7.47 -20.43 8.61
N GLY A 141 6.38 -20.61 7.88
CA GLY A 141 5.01 -20.59 8.42
C GLY A 141 4.56 -19.19 8.84
N GLN A 142 5.36 -18.47 9.62
CA GLN A 142 5.20 -17.03 9.88
C GLN A 142 5.69 -16.20 8.70
N TRP A 143 4.96 -15.15 8.32
CA TRP A 143 5.25 -14.39 7.10
C TRP A 143 6.22 -13.22 7.29
N THR A 144 6.62 -12.92 8.53
CA THR A 144 7.44 -11.74 8.84
C THR A 144 8.71 -11.69 7.99
N ARG A 145 9.57 -12.71 8.01
CA ARG A 145 10.83 -12.67 7.23
C ARG A 145 10.56 -12.46 5.73
N ALA A 146 9.64 -13.23 5.17
CA ALA A 146 9.31 -13.19 3.75
C ALA A 146 8.82 -11.84 3.25
N LYS A 147 8.16 -11.06 4.11
CA LYS A 147 7.52 -9.79 3.77
C LYS A 147 8.21 -8.56 4.37
N SER A 148 9.35 -8.71 5.07
CA SER A 148 9.94 -7.62 5.87
C SER A 148 11.35 -7.20 5.46
N PHE A 149 11.85 -7.63 4.30
CA PHE A 149 13.09 -7.07 3.78
C PHE A 149 12.95 -5.56 3.59
N ASP A 150 14.04 -4.83 3.74
CA ASP A 150 14.08 -3.44 3.29
C ASP A 150 13.58 -3.38 1.84
N THR A 151 12.86 -2.30 1.49
CA THR A 151 12.23 -2.09 0.17
C THR A 151 11.00 -2.97 -0.17
N PHE A 152 10.55 -3.88 0.71
CA PHE A 152 9.40 -4.76 0.42
C PHE A 152 8.03 -4.15 0.70
N ALA A 153 7.94 -2.88 1.09
CA ALA A 153 6.68 -2.15 1.25
C ALA A 153 6.60 -0.87 0.39
N PRO A 154 6.67 -0.97 -0.95
CA PRO A 154 6.36 0.17 -1.81
C PRO A 154 4.96 0.74 -1.54
N VAL A 155 4.87 2.06 -1.40
CA VAL A 155 3.62 2.78 -1.14
C VAL A 155 3.60 4.13 -1.83
N GLY A 156 2.48 4.46 -2.49
CA GLY A 156 2.32 5.73 -3.20
C GLY A 156 1.41 5.66 -4.41
N PRO A 157 1.55 6.58 -5.38
CA PRO A 157 2.47 7.72 -5.36
C PRO A 157 2.03 8.81 -4.39
N PHE A 158 0.71 8.92 -4.15
CA PHE A 158 0.10 9.93 -3.30
C PHE A 158 -1.05 9.33 -2.48
N ILE A 159 -1.51 10.08 -1.49
CA ILE A 159 -2.74 9.78 -0.75
C ILE A 159 -3.89 10.58 -1.35
N VAL A 160 -4.95 9.89 -1.80
CA VAL A 160 -6.23 10.51 -2.14
C VAL A 160 -7.04 10.67 -0.86
N PRO A 161 -7.48 11.89 -0.48
CA PRO A 161 -8.29 12.07 0.71
C PRO A 161 -9.54 11.19 0.69
N ALA A 162 -9.91 10.63 1.85
CA ALA A 162 -11.05 9.70 1.95
C ALA A 162 -12.38 10.32 1.49
N THR A 163 -12.52 11.65 1.57
CA THR A 163 -13.72 12.37 1.10
C THR A 163 -13.80 12.49 -0.42
N GLY A 164 -12.72 12.18 -1.15
CA GLY A 164 -12.62 12.36 -2.60
C GLY A 164 -12.72 11.07 -3.40
N ILE A 165 -12.92 9.91 -2.76
CA ILE A 165 -12.92 8.61 -3.44
C ILE A 165 -13.77 7.59 -2.67
N ASP A 166 -14.54 6.78 -3.40
CA ASP A 166 -15.27 5.63 -2.85
C ASP A 166 -14.37 4.39 -2.94
N PRO A 167 -13.91 3.83 -1.82
CA PRO A 167 -12.96 2.72 -1.83
C PRO A 167 -13.61 1.37 -2.16
N ASP A 168 -14.95 1.26 -2.16
CA ASP A 168 -15.65 -0.03 -2.24
C ASP A 168 -15.81 -0.52 -3.70
N ASN A 169 -15.48 0.31 -4.69
CA ASN A 169 -15.62 -0.04 -6.11
C ASN A 169 -14.56 0.66 -6.98
N LEU A 170 -13.28 0.37 -6.70
CA LEU A 170 -12.14 0.85 -7.47
C LEU A 170 -11.52 -0.29 -8.27
N TYR A 171 -11.28 -0.07 -9.57
CA TYR A 171 -10.44 -0.99 -10.32
C TYR A 171 -9.01 -0.99 -9.75
N ILE A 172 -8.45 -2.19 -9.60
CA ILE A 172 -7.08 -2.44 -9.16
C ILE A 172 -6.37 -3.34 -10.16
N ARG A 173 -5.17 -2.92 -10.59
CA ARG A 173 -4.34 -3.67 -11.54
C ARG A 173 -2.89 -3.68 -11.14
N SER A 174 -2.19 -4.74 -11.54
CA SER A 174 -0.74 -4.73 -11.63
C SER A 174 -0.27 -4.99 -13.06
N ARG A 175 0.88 -4.41 -13.40
CA ARG A 175 1.58 -4.65 -14.66
C ARG A 175 3.03 -5.01 -14.35
N LEU A 176 3.53 -6.04 -15.02
CA LEU A 176 4.95 -6.38 -15.03
C LEU A 176 5.48 -6.14 -16.43
N ASN A 177 6.42 -5.21 -16.58
CA ASN A 177 6.95 -4.77 -17.87
C ASN A 177 5.84 -4.41 -18.88
N GLY A 178 4.81 -3.72 -18.40
CA GLY A 178 3.65 -3.30 -19.19
C GLY A 178 2.58 -4.39 -19.44
N VAL A 179 2.84 -5.64 -19.06
CA VAL A 179 1.88 -6.74 -19.20
C VAL A 179 1.02 -6.83 -17.94
N ILE A 180 -0.30 -6.75 -18.10
CA ILE A 180 -1.26 -6.89 -16.99
C ILE A 180 -1.11 -8.29 -16.36
N LYS A 181 -1.05 -8.32 -15.02
CA LYS A 181 -0.92 -9.55 -14.23
C LYS A 181 -2.09 -9.74 -13.28
N GLN A 182 -2.45 -8.70 -12.54
CA GLN A 182 -3.67 -8.65 -11.72
C GLN A 182 -4.66 -7.66 -12.33
N ASP A 183 -5.94 -8.00 -12.34
CA ASP A 183 -7.05 -7.15 -12.83
C ASP A 183 -8.33 -7.50 -12.08
N SER A 184 -8.72 -6.66 -11.12
CA SER A 184 -9.88 -6.90 -10.26
C SER A 184 -10.50 -5.56 -9.80
N CYS A 185 -11.42 -5.63 -8.84
CA CYS A 185 -12.08 -4.49 -8.22
C CYS A 185 -12.10 -4.66 -6.70
N THR A 186 -11.99 -3.56 -5.96
CA THR A 186 -12.09 -3.57 -4.48
C THR A 186 -13.47 -4.02 -3.97
N SER A 187 -14.49 -4.08 -4.83
CA SER A 187 -15.78 -4.70 -4.51
C SER A 187 -15.68 -6.22 -4.27
N ASN A 188 -14.56 -6.85 -4.63
CA ASN A 188 -14.26 -8.25 -4.31
C ASN A 188 -13.63 -8.45 -2.92
N LEU A 189 -13.44 -7.38 -2.13
CA LEU A 189 -12.92 -7.52 -0.77
C LEU A 189 -13.85 -8.40 0.08
N ILE A 190 -13.30 -9.43 0.72
CA ILE A 190 -14.03 -10.31 1.65
C ILE A 190 -14.38 -9.54 2.92
N PHE A 191 -13.40 -8.83 3.46
CA PHE A 191 -13.51 -7.99 4.64
C PHE A 191 -13.33 -6.52 4.21
N GLU A 192 -14.43 -5.78 4.22
CA GLU A 192 -14.44 -4.36 3.87
C GLU A 192 -13.60 -3.51 4.83
N ILE A 193 -13.08 -2.38 4.34
CA ILE A 193 -12.21 -1.44 5.07
C ILE A 193 -12.78 -1.04 6.45
N PRO A 194 -14.07 -0.65 6.58
CA PRO A 194 -14.61 -0.28 7.88
C PRO A 194 -14.56 -1.42 8.91
N TYR A 195 -14.71 -2.67 8.47
CA TYR A 195 -14.61 -3.85 9.34
C TYR A 195 -13.16 -4.16 9.70
N LEU A 196 -12.22 -4.05 8.74
CA LEU A 196 -10.78 -4.19 9.01
C LEU A 196 -10.31 -3.22 10.08
N ILE A 197 -10.71 -1.94 9.99
CA ILE A 197 -10.34 -0.92 10.97
C ILE A 197 -10.92 -1.25 12.35
N GLU A 198 -12.20 -1.64 12.44
CA GLU A 198 -12.80 -2.07 13.72
C GLU A 198 -12.03 -3.25 14.31
N PHE A 199 -11.80 -4.31 13.52
CA PHE A 199 -11.10 -5.51 13.93
C PHE A 199 -9.69 -5.20 14.46
N ILE A 200 -8.87 -4.51 13.65
CA ILE A 200 -7.48 -4.18 14.01
C ILE A 200 -7.45 -3.26 15.22
N SER A 201 -8.34 -2.25 15.28
CA SER A 201 -8.36 -1.31 16.40
C SER A 201 -8.78 -1.96 17.73
N ASN A 202 -9.54 -3.07 17.70
CA ASN A 202 -9.84 -3.84 18.90
C ASN A 202 -8.59 -4.56 19.44
N ILE A 203 -7.64 -4.91 18.57
CA ILE A 203 -6.39 -5.61 18.92
C ILE A 203 -5.31 -4.60 19.36
N MET A 204 -5.04 -3.57 18.55
CA MET A 204 -3.98 -2.59 18.79
C MET A 204 -4.43 -1.15 18.54
N THR A 205 -3.73 -0.16 19.10
CA THR A 205 -3.95 1.25 18.76
C THR A 205 -3.40 1.51 17.35
N LEU A 206 -4.19 2.19 16.52
CA LEU A 206 -3.75 2.73 15.24
C LEU A 206 -3.29 4.18 15.46
N GLU A 207 -2.10 4.51 14.98
CA GLU A 207 -1.49 5.83 15.08
C GLU A 207 -1.62 6.59 13.76
N VAL A 208 -1.49 7.92 13.80
CA VAL A 208 -1.50 8.73 12.57
C VAL A 208 -0.32 8.33 11.68
N GLY A 209 -0.61 8.08 10.40
CA GLY A 209 0.35 7.64 9.41
C GLY A 209 0.44 6.13 9.25
N ASP A 210 -0.11 5.34 10.17
CA ASP A 210 -0.14 3.88 10.01
C ASP A 210 -0.86 3.48 8.72
N ILE A 211 -0.39 2.36 8.14
CA ILE A 211 -0.91 1.84 6.88
C ILE A 211 -1.62 0.52 7.15
N ILE A 212 -2.80 0.35 6.56
CA ILE A 212 -3.47 -0.95 6.46
C ILE A 212 -3.51 -1.34 4.97
N ALA A 213 -2.75 -2.37 4.60
CA ALA A 213 -2.78 -2.97 3.27
C ALA A 213 -3.89 -4.04 3.26
N THR A 214 -4.86 -3.89 2.35
CA THR A 214 -6.17 -4.57 2.47
C THR A 214 -6.22 -5.95 1.84
N GLY A 215 -5.09 -6.52 1.41
CA GLY A 215 -5.01 -7.76 0.66
C GLY A 215 -4.96 -7.54 -0.85
N THR A 216 -4.64 -8.62 -1.56
CA THR A 216 -4.35 -8.59 -3.00
C THR A 216 -5.33 -9.45 -3.83
N PRO A 217 -5.70 -9.02 -5.06
CA PRO A 217 -6.51 -9.80 -6.00
C PRO A 217 -5.71 -10.95 -6.65
N PRO A 218 -6.37 -11.86 -7.39
CA PRO A 218 -5.69 -12.95 -8.10
C PRO A 218 -4.72 -12.45 -9.17
N GLY A 219 -3.80 -13.33 -9.60
CA GLY A 219 -2.76 -12.99 -10.57
C GLY A 219 -1.44 -12.51 -9.94
N VAL A 220 -1.23 -12.81 -8.65
CA VAL A 220 0.07 -12.65 -7.99
C VAL A 220 1.14 -13.35 -8.83
N GLY A 221 2.28 -12.69 -9.03
CA GLY A 221 3.33 -13.20 -9.89
C GLY A 221 4.71 -12.81 -9.41
N SER A 222 5.72 -13.59 -9.85
CA SER A 222 7.12 -13.32 -9.57
C SER A 222 7.70 -12.27 -10.50
N PHE A 223 8.61 -11.44 -10.01
CA PHE A 223 9.49 -10.60 -10.83
C PHE A 223 10.96 -11.00 -10.66
N GLN A 224 11.84 -10.49 -11.51
CA GLN A 224 13.29 -10.68 -11.50
C GLN A 224 14.02 -9.34 -11.50
N PRO A 225 15.30 -9.29 -11.09
CA PRO A 225 16.12 -8.10 -11.28
C PRO A 225 16.09 -7.58 -12.73
N GLY A 226 15.86 -6.28 -12.89
CA GLY A 226 15.62 -5.61 -14.17
C GLY A 226 14.15 -5.44 -14.55
N ASP A 227 13.22 -6.14 -13.87
CA ASP A 227 11.79 -5.96 -14.10
C ASP A 227 11.28 -4.65 -13.51
N VAL A 228 10.20 -4.14 -14.13
CA VAL A 228 9.45 -2.98 -13.65
C VAL A 228 8.04 -3.41 -13.33
N VAL A 229 7.63 -3.18 -12.08
CA VAL A 229 6.27 -3.43 -11.60
C VAL A 229 5.52 -2.11 -11.42
N GLU A 230 4.27 -2.10 -11.86
CA GLU A 230 3.33 -0.99 -11.71
C GLU A 230 2.07 -1.49 -11.01
N ILE A 231 1.58 -0.74 -10.02
CA ILE A 231 0.30 -0.94 -9.35
C ILE A 231 -0.56 0.28 -9.61
N GLU A 232 -1.68 0.05 -10.27
CA GLU A 232 -2.62 1.08 -10.69
C GLU A 232 -3.93 0.89 -9.93
N ILE A 233 -4.39 1.93 -9.26
CA ILE A 233 -5.71 1.97 -8.65
C ILE A 233 -6.47 3.17 -9.18
N GLU A 234 -7.69 2.92 -9.66
CA GLU A 234 -8.60 3.95 -10.17
C GLU A 234 -8.75 5.10 -9.16
N GLY A 235 -8.67 6.34 -9.67
CA GLY A 235 -8.79 7.54 -8.84
C GLY A 235 -7.58 7.86 -7.97
N ILE A 236 -6.61 6.94 -7.81
CA ILE A 236 -5.38 7.13 -7.02
C ILE A 236 -4.16 7.40 -7.91
N GLY A 237 -3.96 6.56 -8.93
CA GLY A 237 -2.81 6.66 -9.84
C GLY A 237 -1.94 5.41 -9.83
N ILE A 238 -0.67 5.58 -10.22
CA ILE A 238 0.25 4.46 -10.47
C ILE A 238 1.44 4.53 -9.51
N LEU A 239 1.64 3.47 -8.72
CA LEU A 239 2.86 3.19 -7.99
C LEU A 239 3.78 2.34 -8.86
N LYS A 240 5.02 2.78 -9.09
CA LYS A 240 5.95 2.14 -10.03
C LYS A 240 7.29 1.93 -9.37
N ASN A 241 7.86 0.74 -9.51
CA ASN A 241 9.16 0.41 -8.94
C ASN A 241 9.93 -0.51 -9.89
N GLU A 242 11.25 -0.32 -9.96
CA GLU A 242 12.16 -1.25 -10.65
C GLU A 242 12.80 -2.19 -9.63
N VAL A 243 12.99 -3.44 -10.02
CA VAL A 243 13.63 -4.48 -9.21
C VAL A 243 15.11 -4.54 -9.54
N ILE A 244 15.98 -4.56 -8.52
CA ILE A 244 17.46 -4.61 -8.68
C ILE A 244 18.10 -5.76 -7.91
#